data_AF-A0A8I1D7G0-F1
#
_entry.id   AF-A0A8I1D7G0-F1
#
_cell.length_a   1.000
_cell.length_b   1.000
_cell.length_c   1.000
_cell.angle_alpha   90.00
_cell.angle_beta   90.00
_cell.angle_gamma   90.00
#
_symmetry.space_group_name_H-M   'P 1'
#
loop_
_entity.id
_entity.type
_entity.pdbx_description
1 polymer ?
#
loop_
_entity_poly.entity_id
_entity_poly.type
_entity_poly.pdbx_seq_one_letter_code
_entity_poly.pdbx_strand_id
1 'polypeptide(L)'
;MTEWIETSALVLAKCASNDPWFPNPSEAIVIAWAEIFATSNLTREDLLAGVTRAYRTEDTGYRPLPASIVKHGRASYFESLANLPDERRESMEDAAHALMEIGIQPPDAHKYVRRIILGRTPPFQLTVTQELEFREILAERQAIKSLPPKPLDVSRAFRRVTPTKAADAQS
;
A
#
# COMPACT_ATOMS: atom_id res chain seq x y z
N MET A 1 3.44 -25.70 -1.31
CA MET A 1 2.67 -26.12 -2.50
C MET A 1 1.18 -26.16 -2.22
N THR A 2 0.72 -26.81 -1.14
CA THR A 2 -0.72 -26.92 -0.77
C THR A 2 -1.46 -25.58 -0.77
N GLU A 3 -0.92 -24.54 -0.15
CA GLU A 3 -1.50 -23.19 -0.15
C GLU A 3 -1.72 -22.61 -1.56
N TRP A 4 -0.79 -22.90 -2.49
CA TRP A 4 -0.87 -22.43 -3.87
C TRP A 4 -1.89 -23.21 -4.68
N ILE A 5 -2.08 -24.50 -4.39
CA ILE A 5 -3.15 -25.32 -4.97
C ILE A 5 -4.51 -24.75 -4.57
N GLU A 6 -4.72 -24.46 -3.28
CA GLU A 6 -5.95 -23.81 -2.81
C GLU A 6 -6.17 -22.44 -3.46
N THR A 7 -5.11 -21.63 -3.52
CA THR A 7 -5.16 -20.29 -4.15
C THR A 7 -5.51 -20.39 -5.62
N SER A 8 -4.92 -21.34 -6.34
CA SER A 8 -5.20 -21.61 -7.74
C SER A 8 -6.65 -22.04 -7.96
N ALA A 9 -7.18 -22.95 -7.13
CA ALA A 9 -8.57 -23.37 -7.18
C ALA A 9 -9.53 -22.19 -6.97
N LEU A 10 -9.25 -21.31 -6.00
CA LEU A 10 -10.05 -20.10 -5.76
C LEU A 10 -10.01 -19.12 -6.93
N VAL A 11 -8.83 -18.92 -7.54
CA VAL A 11 -8.66 -18.07 -8.71
C VAL A 11 -9.46 -18.62 -9.90
N LEU A 12 -9.35 -19.92 -10.18
CA LEU A 12 -10.10 -20.58 -11.25
C LEU A 12 -11.61 -20.56 -11.01
N ALA A 13 -12.06 -20.78 -9.77
CA ALA A 13 -13.46 -20.65 -9.40
C ALA A 13 -13.99 -19.22 -9.61
N LYS A 14 -13.17 -18.20 -9.31
CA LYS A 14 -13.50 -16.80 -9.60
C LYS A 14 -13.57 -16.54 -11.11
N CYS A 15 -12.69 -17.13 -11.92
CA CYS A 15 -12.81 -17.07 -13.37
C CYS A 15 -14.13 -17.67 -13.86
N ALA A 16 -14.51 -18.87 -13.37
CA ALA A 16 -15.77 -19.51 -13.69
C ALA A 16 -17.01 -18.70 -13.25
N SER A 17 -16.88 -17.91 -12.19
CA SER A 17 -17.95 -17.03 -11.72
C SER A 17 -18.14 -15.78 -12.60
N ASN A 18 -17.13 -15.38 -13.38
CA ASN A 18 -17.20 -14.22 -14.28
C ASN A 18 -17.54 -14.62 -15.72
N ASP A 19 -17.16 -15.83 -16.15
CA ASP A 19 -17.39 -16.32 -17.50
C ASP A 19 -18.15 -17.66 -17.46
N PRO A 20 -19.44 -17.69 -17.86
CA PRO A 20 -20.25 -18.90 -17.92
C PRO A 20 -19.70 -20.01 -18.84
N TRP A 21 -18.81 -19.66 -19.76
CA TRP A 21 -18.17 -20.59 -20.69
C TRP A 21 -16.80 -21.07 -20.23
N PHE A 22 -16.33 -20.59 -19.08
CA PHE A 22 -15.06 -21.01 -18.52
C PHE A 22 -15.12 -22.50 -18.15
N PRO A 23 -14.16 -23.32 -18.58
CA PRO A 23 -14.21 -24.76 -18.34
C PRO A 23 -14.02 -25.08 -16.86
N ASN A 24 -14.67 -26.14 -16.40
CA ASN A 24 -14.40 -26.70 -15.08
C ASN A 24 -12.93 -27.18 -15.03
N PRO A 25 -12.09 -26.61 -14.15
CA PRO A 25 -10.68 -26.96 -14.11
C PRO A 25 -10.50 -28.38 -13.56
N SER A 26 -9.68 -29.19 -14.24
CA SER A 26 -9.20 -30.45 -13.68
C SER A 26 -8.14 -30.19 -12.60
N GLU A 27 -7.89 -31.18 -11.76
CA GLU A 27 -6.83 -31.11 -10.74
C GLU A 27 -5.46 -30.76 -11.34
N ALA A 28 -5.14 -31.31 -12.52
CA ALA A 28 -3.91 -31.01 -13.24
C ALA A 28 -3.81 -29.52 -13.64
N ILE A 29 -4.92 -28.89 -14.06
CA ILE A 29 -4.94 -27.45 -14.37
C ILE A 29 -4.71 -26.63 -13.11
N VAL A 30 -5.34 -27.01 -12.00
CA VAL A 30 -5.16 -26.34 -10.70
C VAL A 30 -3.69 -26.37 -10.28
N ILE A 31 -3.03 -27.54 -10.38
CA ILE A 31 -1.61 -27.70 -10.05
C ILE A 31 -0.72 -26.85 -10.95
N ALA A 32 -0.94 -26.89 -12.27
CA ALA A 32 -0.13 -26.11 -13.22
C ALA A 32 -0.24 -24.59 -12.98
N TRP A 33 -1.43 -24.10 -12.62
CA TRP A 33 -1.62 -22.69 -12.24
C TRP A 33 -0.95 -22.36 -10.91
N ALA A 34 -1.01 -23.28 -9.94
CA ALA A 34 -0.38 -23.11 -8.64
C ALA A 34 1.14 -22.96 -8.73
N GLU A 35 1.80 -23.69 -9.63
CA GLU A 35 3.25 -23.58 -9.89
C GLU A 35 3.62 -22.17 -10.38
N ILE A 36 2.82 -21.59 -11.27
CA ILE A 36 3.03 -20.24 -11.77
C ILE A 36 2.78 -19.20 -10.67
N PHE A 37 1.73 -19.37 -9.87
CA PHE A 37 1.43 -18.46 -8.76
C PHE A 37 2.50 -18.49 -7.67
N ALA A 38 3.05 -19.67 -7.37
CA ALA A 38 4.11 -19.82 -6.37
C ALA A 38 5.38 -19.01 -6.68
N THR A 39 5.64 -18.72 -7.96
CA THR A 39 6.82 -17.94 -8.39
C THR A 39 6.52 -16.44 -8.60
N SER A 40 5.25 -16.03 -8.45
CA SER A 40 4.80 -14.69 -8.83
C SER A 40 5.09 -13.59 -7.81
N ASN A 41 5.37 -13.97 -6.55
CA ASN A 41 5.45 -13.09 -5.37
C ASN A 41 4.17 -12.27 -5.09
N LEU A 42 3.02 -12.74 -5.57
CA LEU A 42 1.70 -12.16 -5.31
C LEU A 42 0.96 -12.97 -4.27
N THR A 43 0.21 -12.30 -3.38
CA THR A 43 -0.65 -13.01 -2.43
C THR A 43 -1.92 -13.51 -3.11
N ARG A 44 -2.66 -14.39 -2.45
CA ARG A 44 -4.01 -14.83 -2.87
C ARG A 44 -4.93 -13.63 -3.17
N GLU A 45 -4.92 -12.61 -2.31
CA GLU A 45 -5.70 -11.37 -2.49
C GLU A 45 -5.31 -10.65 -3.79
N ASP A 46 -4.00 -10.55 -4.07
CA ASP A 46 -3.48 -9.88 -5.26
C ASP A 46 -3.91 -10.61 -6.55
N LEU A 47 -3.89 -11.94 -6.54
CA LEU A 47 -4.31 -12.78 -7.66
C LEU A 47 -5.82 -12.69 -7.92
N LEU A 48 -6.64 -12.72 -6.86
CA LEU A 48 -8.09 -12.57 -6.97
C LEU A 48 -8.48 -11.17 -7.47
N ALA A 49 -7.78 -10.12 -7.02
CA ALA A 49 -7.93 -8.78 -7.57
C ALA A 49 -7.51 -8.72 -9.05
N GLY A 50 -6.49 -9.48 -9.43
CA GLY A 50 -6.08 -9.68 -10.82
C GLY A 50 -7.18 -10.25 -11.70
N VAL A 51 -7.93 -11.26 -11.23
CA VAL A 51 -9.09 -11.79 -11.95
C VAL A 51 -10.14 -10.72 -12.16
N THR A 52 -10.54 -10.00 -11.10
CA THR A 52 -11.51 -8.90 -11.18
C THR A 52 -11.07 -7.85 -12.21
N ARG A 53 -9.80 -7.44 -12.16
CA ARG A 53 -9.27 -6.45 -13.10
C ARG A 53 -9.28 -6.97 -14.53
N ALA A 54 -8.86 -8.21 -14.77
CA ALA A 54 -8.82 -8.80 -16.10
C ALA A 54 -10.20 -8.76 -16.77
N TYR A 55 -11.23 -9.30 -16.11
CA TYR A 55 -12.59 -9.30 -16.66
C TYR A 55 -13.23 -7.92 -16.81
N ARG A 56 -12.74 -6.89 -16.11
CA ARG A 56 -13.20 -5.51 -16.27
C ARG A 56 -12.53 -4.78 -17.44
N THR A 57 -11.31 -5.19 -17.82
CA THR A 57 -10.44 -4.38 -18.71
C THR A 57 -10.09 -5.05 -20.02
N GLU A 58 -10.17 -6.37 -20.10
CA GLU A 58 -9.93 -7.12 -21.33
C GLU A 58 -11.20 -7.19 -22.18
N ASP A 59 -11.00 -7.37 -23.49
CA ASP A 59 -12.09 -7.37 -24.47
C ASP A 59 -12.93 -8.66 -24.46
N THR A 60 -14.04 -8.63 -25.20
CA THR A 60 -14.90 -9.79 -25.43
C THR A 60 -14.11 -10.98 -25.97
N GLY A 61 -14.27 -12.15 -25.36
CA GLY A 61 -13.55 -13.37 -25.75
C GLY A 61 -12.21 -13.56 -25.03
N TYR A 62 -11.89 -12.74 -24.02
CA TYR A 62 -10.75 -12.93 -23.14
C TYR A 62 -10.72 -14.34 -22.53
N ARG A 63 -9.58 -15.02 -22.66
CA ARG A 63 -9.34 -16.36 -22.10
C ARG A 63 -8.24 -16.26 -21.04
N PRO A 64 -8.57 -16.34 -19.74
CA PRO A 64 -7.58 -16.11 -18.71
C PRO A 64 -6.55 -17.25 -18.69
N LEU A 65 -5.29 -16.84 -18.70
CA LEU A 65 -4.13 -17.68 -18.46
C LEU A 65 -3.46 -17.25 -17.15
N PRO A 66 -2.76 -18.15 -16.44
CA PRO A 66 -2.19 -17.84 -15.12
C PRO A 66 -1.19 -16.66 -15.18
N ALA A 67 -0.35 -16.60 -16.21
CA ALA A 67 0.54 -15.47 -16.43
C ALA A 67 -0.21 -14.13 -16.66
N SER A 68 -1.36 -14.18 -17.33
CA SER A 68 -2.22 -13.00 -17.49
C SER A 68 -2.77 -12.55 -16.14
N ILE A 69 -3.29 -13.47 -15.32
CA ILE A 69 -3.78 -13.14 -13.97
C ILE A 69 -2.67 -12.49 -13.11
N VAL A 70 -1.43 -12.98 -13.19
CA VAL A 70 -0.28 -12.35 -12.52
C VAL A 70 -0.06 -10.91 -13.01
N LYS A 71 -0.09 -10.68 -14.33
CA LYS A 71 0.02 -9.34 -14.93
C LYS A 71 -1.08 -8.40 -14.40
N HIS A 72 -2.33 -8.85 -14.41
CA HIS A 72 -3.45 -8.05 -13.91
C HIS A 72 -3.42 -7.85 -12.39
N GLY A 73 -2.92 -8.81 -11.62
CA GLY A 73 -2.75 -8.68 -10.16
C GLY A 73 -1.76 -7.57 -9.79
N ARG A 74 -0.61 -7.51 -10.48
CA ARG A 74 0.36 -6.42 -10.33
C ARG A 74 -0.25 -5.07 -10.71
N ALA A 75 -0.90 -5.01 -11.87
CA ALA A 75 -1.54 -3.77 -12.33
C ALA A 75 -2.65 -3.30 -11.38
N SER A 76 -3.45 -4.22 -10.84
CA SER A 76 -4.51 -3.90 -9.89
C SER A 76 -3.97 -3.26 -8.62
N TYR A 77 -2.82 -3.71 -8.10
CA TYR A 77 -2.21 -3.12 -6.92
C TYR A 77 -1.86 -1.63 -7.14
N PHE A 78 -1.16 -1.32 -8.23
CA PHE A 78 -0.77 0.06 -8.54
C PHE A 78 -1.97 0.95 -8.85
N GLU A 79 -2.97 0.41 -9.56
CA GLU A 79 -4.22 1.13 -9.84
C GLU A 79 -4.98 1.46 -8.53
N SER A 80 -5.06 0.50 -7.60
CA SER A 80 -5.67 0.76 -6.30
C SER A 80 -4.94 1.85 -5.50
N LEU A 81 -3.61 1.87 -5.53
CA LEU A 81 -2.82 2.94 -4.89
C LEU A 81 -3.04 4.30 -5.58
N ALA A 82 -3.05 4.32 -6.90
CA ALA A 82 -3.28 5.54 -7.68
C ALA A 82 -4.68 6.14 -7.41
N ASN A 83 -5.68 5.28 -7.18
CA ASN A 83 -7.05 5.71 -6.92
C ASN A 83 -7.33 6.08 -5.45
N LEU A 84 -6.34 6.04 -4.55
CA LEU A 84 -6.54 6.50 -3.17
C LEU A 84 -6.83 8.00 -3.13
N PRO A 85 -7.81 8.47 -2.34
CA PRO A 85 -8.01 9.89 -2.06
C PRO A 85 -6.77 10.54 -1.42
N ASP A 86 -6.57 11.84 -1.61
CA ASP A 86 -5.40 12.55 -1.08
C ASP A 86 -5.26 12.41 0.44
N GLU A 87 -6.35 12.58 1.19
CA GLU A 87 -6.37 12.39 2.65
C GLU A 87 -5.88 10.99 3.07
N ARG A 88 -6.22 9.96 2.29
CA ARG A 88 -5.79 8.58 2.52
C ARG A 88 -4.31 8.42 2.18
N ARG A 89 -3.80 9.06 1.12
CA ARG A 89 -2.37 9.04 0.78
C ARG A 89 -1.54 9.73 1.85
N GLU A 90 -1.97 10.89 2.35
CA GLU A 90 -1.30 11.58 3.45
C GLU A 90 -1.26 10.72 4.72
N SER A 91 -2.41 10.14 5.10
CA SER A 91 -2.48 9.24 6.25
C SER A 91 -1.56 8.03 6.12
N MET A 92 -1.40 7.51 4.90
CA MET A 92 -0.48 6.41 4.59
C MET A 92 0.98 6.84 4.77
N GLU A 93 1.37 8.02 4.30
CA GLU A 93 2.74 8.53 4.47
C GLU A 93 3.06 8.81 5.95
N ASP A 94 2.11 9.39 6.70
CA ASP A 94 2.28 9.54 8.15
C ASP A 94 2.50 8.18 8.82
N ALA A 95 1.66 7.20 8.50
CA ALA A 95 1.80 5.86 9.06
C ALA A 95 3.15 5.22 8.70
N ALA A 96 3.65 5.43 7.48
CA ALA A 96 4.96 4.94 7.09
C ALA A 96 6.06 5.56 7.96
N HIS A 97 6.02 6.88 8.17
CA HIS A 97 6.98 7.57 9.04
C HIS A 97 6.89 7.11 10.49
N ALA A 98 5.70 6.83 11.01
CA ALA A 98 5.54 6.31 12.37
C ALA A 98 6.18 4.91 12.53
N LEU A 99 6.05 4.05 11.50
CA LEU A 99 6.75 2.76 11.49
C LEU A 99 8.28 2.92 11.45
N MET A 100 8.78 3.93 10.73
CA MET A 100 10.22 4.21 10.68
C MET A 100 10.77 4.66 12.05
N GLU A 101 9.99 5.40 12.83
CA GLU A 101 10.37 5.83 14.19
C GLU A 101 10.54 4.65 15.15
N ILE A 102 9.74 3.60 15.03
CA ILE A 102 9.87 2.35 15.81
C ILE A 102 10.90 1.37 15.22
N GLY A 103 11.70 1.81 14.24
CA GLY A 103 12.84 1.07 13.69
C GLY A 103 12.55 0.20 12.46
N ILE A 104 11.35 0.26 11.87
CA ILE A 104 11.06 -0.45 10.61
C ILE A 104 11.76 0.27 9.45
N GLN A 105 12.45 -0.49 8.60
CA GLN A 105 13.17 0.11 7.46
C GLN A 105 12.21 0.75 6.46
N PRO A 106 12.60 1.86 5.79
CA PRO A 106 11.68 2.61 4.93
C PRO A 106 10.97 1.78 3.85
N PRO A 107 11.63 0.86 3.10
CA PRO A 107 10.95 0.03 2.11
C PRO A 107 9.85 -0.85 2.71
N ASP A 108 10.10 -1.42 3.89
CA ASP A 108 9.19 -2.31 4.60
C ASP A 108 8.04 -1.53 5.24
N ALA A 109 8.31 -0.35 5.79
CA ALA A 109 7.31 0.55 6.34
C ALA A 109 6.29 0.96 5.26
N HIS A 110 6.75 1.44 4.10
CA HIS A 110 5.86 1.79 2.99
C HIS A 110 5.08 0.58 2.47
N LYS A 111 5.73 -0.59 2.33
CA LYS A 111 5.06 -1.81 1.89
C LYS A 111 3.97 -2.24 2.88
N TYR A 112 4.24 -2.15 4.18
CA TYR A 112 3.30 -2.49 5.25
C TYR A 112 2.05 -1.60 5.19
N VAL A 113 2.21 -0.28 5.21
CA VAL A 113 1.07 0.65 5.22
C VAL A 113 0.26 0.60 3.93
N ARG A 114 0.92 0.42 2.77
CA ARG A 114 0.23 0.27 1.48
C ARG A 114 -0.67 -0.96 1.46
N ARG A 115 -0.25 -2.07 2.09
CA ARG A 115 -1.12 -3.25 2.17
C ARG A 115 -2.29 -3.01 3.12
N ILE A 116 -2.04 -2.45 4.31
CA ILE A 116 -3.12 -2.15 5.27
C ILE A 116 -4.17 -1.22 4.69
N ILE A 117 -3.77 -0.11 4.03
CA ILE A 117 -4.73 0.86 3.53
C ILE A 117 -5.60 0.30 2.39
N LEU A 118 -5.07 -0.69 1.66
CA LEU A 118 -5.81 -1.43 0.64
C LEU A 118 -6.64 -2.58 1.22
N GLY A 119 -6.71 -2.73 2.55
CA GLY A 119 -7.40 -3.83 3.22
C GLY A 119 -6.74 -5.20 2.99
N ARG A 120 -5.44 -5.23 2.69
CA ARG A 120 -4.66 -6.43 2.41
C ARG A 120 -3.83 -6.84 3.61
N THR A 121 -3.55 -8.13 3.71
CA THR A 121 -2.71 -8.69 4.78
C THR A 121 -1.30 -8.09 4.72
N PRO A 122 -0.74 -7.52 5.80
CA PRO A 122 0.60 -6.94 5.79
C PRO A 122 1.70 -8.01 5.57
N PRO A 123 2.89 -7.61 5.08
CA PRO A 123 3.96 -8.55 4.74
C PRO A 123 4.65 -9.20 5.95
N PHE A 124 4.47 -8.63 7.14
CA PHE A 124 4.96 -9.15 8.41
C PHE A 124 4.02 -8.69 9.53
N GLN A 125 4.16 -9.29 10.70
CA GLN A 125 3.46 -8.87 11.91
C GLN A 125 4.39 -8.03 12.78
N LEU A 126 3.86 -6.96 13.36
CA LEU A 126 4.57 -6.21 14.39
C LEU A 126 4.55 -7.01 15.69
N THR A 127 5.57 -6.83 16.53
CA THR A 127 5.49 -7.34 17.91
C THR A 127 4.43 -6.57 18.69
N VAL A 128 3.98 -7.12 19.81
CA VAL A 128 3.00 -6.44 20.68
C VAL A 128 3.50 -5.05 21.10
N THR A 129 4.78 -4.93 21.46
CA THR A 129 5.39 -3.65 21.83
C THR A 129 5.41 -2.67 20.65
N GLN A 130 5.85 -3.12 19.47
CA GLN A 130 5.86 -2.29 18.26
C GLN A 130 4.46 -1.83 17.85
N GLU A 131 3.45 -2.69 18.01
CA GLU A 131 2.07 -2.34 17.71
C GLU A 131 1.51 -1.28 18.67
N LEU A 132 1.85 -1.36 19.95
CA LEU A 132 1.48 -0.35 20.94
C LEU A 132 2.15 1.00 20.63
N GLU A 133 3.47 1.01 20.45
CA GLU A 133 4.23 2.23 20.11
C GLU A 133 3.72 2.87 18.81
N PHE A 134 3.47 2.04 17.78
CA PHE A 134 2.92 2.52 16.51
C PHE A 134 1.57 3.23 16.67
N ARG A 135 0.67 2.65 17.49
CA ARG A 135 -0.65 3.24 17.77
C ARG A 135 -0.55 4.54 18.57
N GLU A 136 0.37 4.61 19.53
CA GLU A 136 0.63 5.81 20.32
C GLU A 136 1.11 6.97 19.43
N ILE A 137 2.12 6.73 18.59
CA ILE A 137 2.64 7.74 17.65
C ILE A 137 1.56 8.22 16.68
N LEU A 138 0.74 7.31 16.14
CA LEU A 138 -0.37 7.69 15.27
C LEU A 138 -1.40 8.56 15.98
N ALA A 139 -1.75 8.22 17.22
CA ALA A 139 -2.71 9.00 18.02
C ALA A 139 -2.17 10.42 18.32
N GLU A 140 -0.89 10.54 18.67
CA GLU A 140 -0.23 11.83 18.90
C GLU A 140 -0.23 12.71 17.64
N ARG A 141 0.12 12.14 16.49
CA ARG A 141 0.13 12.86 15.21
C ARG A 141 -1.27 13.30 14.80
N GLN A 142 -2.27 12.46 15.00
CA GLN A 142 -3.66 12.82 14.73
C GLN A 142 -4.13 13.94 15.65
N ALA A 143 -3.75 13.92 16.93
CA ALA A 143 -4.01 15.01 17.87
C ALA A 143 -3.38 16.33 17.39
N ILE A 144 -2.11 16.32 16.97
CA ILE A 144 -1.42 17.50 16.42
C ILE A 144 -2.13 18.05 15.18
N LYS A 145 -2.55 17.20 14.24
CA LYS A 145 -3.27 17.61 13.02
C LYS A 145 -4.64 18.23 13.30
N SER A 146 -5.28 17.84 14.40
CA SER A 146 -6.58 18.40 14.81
C SER A 146 -6.49 19.77 15.51
N LEU A 147 -5.30 20.22 15.89
CA LEU A 147 -5.11 21.54 16.48
C LEU A 147 -5.22 22.63 15.40
N PRO A 148 -5.79 23.81 15.72
CA PRO A 148 -5.81 24.92 14.79
C PRO A 148 -4.37 25.33 14.40
N PRO A 149 -4.11 25.65 13.13
CA PRO A 149 -2.77 26.01 12.68
C PRO A 149 -2.26 27.19 13.50
N LYS A 150 -1.10 27.01 14.14
CA LYS A 150 -0.46 28.10 14.89
C LYS A 150 -0.18 29.24 13.90
N PRO A 151 -0.64 30.47 14.16
CA PRO A 151 -0.41 31.57 13.24
C PRO A 151 1.09 31.73 13.03
N LEU A 152 1.52 31.64 11.76
CA LEU A 152 2.90 31.90 11.39
C LEU A 152 3.19 33.37 11.69
N ASP A 153 3.94 33.63 12.75
CA ASP A 153 4.44 34.97 13.07
C ASP A 153 5.55 35.36 12.09
N VAL A 154 5.14 35.81 10.90
CA VAL A 154 6.03 36.30 9.84
C VAL A 154 6.80 37.56 10.28
N SER A 155 6.39 38.24 11.36
CA SER A 155 7.04 39.43 11.90
C SER A 155 8.46 39.14 12.42
N ARG A 156 8.74 37.89 12.82
CA ARG A 156 10.09 37.47 13.27
C ARG A 156 11.05 37.19 12.13
N ALA A 157 10.57 36.77 10.96
CA ALA A 157 11.42 36.42 9.82
C ALA A 157 12.03 37.64 9.11
N PHE A 158 11.42 38.82 9.25
CA PHE A 158 11.84 40.05 8.55
C PHE A 158 12.45 41.13 9.46
N ARG A 159 12.83 40.83 10.71
CA ARG A 159 13.64 41.77 11.51
C ARG A 159 15.02 41.91 10.88
N ARG A 160 15.18 42.90 10.00
CA ARG A 160 16.50 43.41 9.58
C ARG A 160 17.26 43.79 10.85
N VAL A 161 18.38 43.11 11.09
CA VAL A 161 19.39 43.56 12.05
C VAL A 161 19.94 44.86 11.49
N THR A 162 19.48 46.00 12.01
CA THR A 162 20.14 47.29 11.74
C THR A 162 21.52 47.25 12.39
N PRO A 163 22.61 47.42 11.63
CA PRO A 163 23.94 47.48 12.20
C PRO A 163 24.05 48.72 13.08
N THR A 164 24.33 48.50 14.36
CA THR A 164 24.65 49.55 15.34
C THR A 164 25.91 50.26 14.87
N LYS A 165 25.79 51.52 14.42
CA LYS A 165 26.96 52.38 14.21
C LYS A 165 27.60 52.67 15.56
N ALA A 166 28.70 52.01 15.85
CA ALA A 166 29.69 52.50 16.79
C ALA A 166 30.33 53.74 16.16
N ALA A 167 30.13 54.90 16.77
CA ALA A 167 30.90 56.11 16.50
C ALA A 167 31.59 56.51 17.80
N ASP A 168 32.74 55.87 18.03
CA ASP A 168 33.81 56.47 18.81
C ASP A 168 34.37 57.64 18.01
N ALA A 169 34.43 58.82 18.62
CA ALA A 169 35.39 59.85 18.27
C ALA A 169 35.67 60.68 19.54
N GLN A 170 36.80 60.33 20.17
CA GLN A 170 37.50 61.12 21.15
C GLN A 170 38.25 62.27 20.47
N SER A 171 38.43 63.34 21.25
CA SER A 171 39.40 64.46 21.14
C SER A 171 39.09 65.58 20.15
#